data_AF-A0AA43CKL7-F1
#
_entry.id   AF-A0AA43CKL7-F1
#
_cell.length_a   1.000
_cell.length_b   1.000
_cell.length_c   1.000
_cell.angle_alpha   90.00
_cell.angle_beta   90.00
_cell.angle_gamma   90.00
#
_symmetry.space_group_name_H-M   'P 1'
#
loop_
_entity.id
_entity.type
_entity.pdbx_description
1 polymer ?
#
loop_
_entity_poly.entity_id
_entity_poly.type
_entity_poly.pdbx_seq_one_letter_code
_entity_poly.pdbx_strand_id
1 'polypeptide(L)'
;MILSLRNNRGFTLIELVMVIIIVGILATVAVRKLSTSVETARYEHTLKEMNALAEAIAGNTNLYSESSRTDFGYVGDVGSLPPNLDALVTNAGGYSTWDGPYINRGIDLNEFKTDGWNVLYTYSDSLIRSTGSGSNIDKLLATSTAALLSNTVDGYIVDADDEMPGAVYSDSLEIHLTYPDGVGSTTTSMINPTIQGGFSFVGIPAGNQTLRVVYLPDNDTTTFSVSVTPQADVKIAITFPADLW
;
A
#
# COMPACT_ATOMS: atom_id res chain seq x y z
N MET A 1 -65.57 7.60 -55.25
CA MET A 1 -64.47 7.49 -54.29
C MET A 1 -63.26 6.96 -55.06
N ILE A 2 -62.34 7.82 -55.48
CA ILE A 2 -61.18 7.42 -56.29
C ILE A 2 -60.06 7.03 -55.32
N LEU A 3 -59.63 5.77 -55.37
CA LEU A 3 -58.55 5.20 -54.57
C LEU A 3 -57.22 5.86 -54.97
N SER A 4 -56.55 6.48 -54.00
CA SER A 4 -55.17 6.96 -54.13
C SER A 4 -54.24 5.76 -54.30
N LEU A 5 -53.66 5.61 -55.50
CA LEU A 5 -52.64 4.61 -55.77
C LEU A 5 -51.35 5.02 -55.03
N ARG A 6 -51.00 4.27 -53.99
CA ARG A 6 -49.75 4.43 -53.25
C ARG A 6 -48.57 4.16 -54.19
N ASN A 7 -47.78 5.19 -54.46
CA ASN A 7 -46.60 5.12 -55.33
C ASN A 7 -45.45 4.43 -54.58
N ASN A 8 -45.40 3.09 -54.62
CA ASN A 8 -44.28 2.32 -54.07
C ASN A 8 -43.08 2.44 -55.02
N ARG A 9 -42.26 3.48 -54.83
CA ARG A 9 -40.96 3.59 -55.49
C ARG A 9 -40.03 2.52 -54.93
N GLY A 10 -39.62 1.56 -55.76
CA GLY A 10 -38.61 0.56 -55.43
C GLY A 10 -37.20 1.17 -55.41
N PHE A 11 -36.32 0.60 -54.57
CA PHE A 11 -34.90 0.97 -54.54
C PHE A 11 -34.22 0.68 -55.88
N THR A 12 -33.36 1.60 -56.31
CA THR A 12 -32.53 1.36 -57.50
C THR A 12 -31.26 0.59 -57.14
N LEU A 13 -30.69 -0.16 -58.08
CA LEU A 13 -29.42 -0.87 -57.88
C LEU A 13 -28.29 0.07 -57.46
N ILE A 14 -28.23 1.27 -58.06
CA ILE A 14 -27.21 2.28 -57.74
C ILE A 14 -27.33 2.77 -56.28
N GLU A 15 -28.55 2.88 -55.78
CA GLU A 15 -28.84 3.34 -54.41
C GLU A 15 -28.44 2.28 -53.38
N LEU A 16 -28.68 0.99 -53.66
CA LEU A 16 -28.17 -0.10 -52.85
C LEU A 16 -26.63 -0.14 -52.85
N VAL A 17 -26.00 0.03 -54.02
CA VAL A 17 -24.53 0.06 -54.15
C VAL A 17 -23.93 1.25 -53.39
N MET A 18 -24.55 2.42 -53.44
CA MET A 18 -24.09 3.59 -52.70
C MET A 18 -24.18 3.37 -51.18
N VAL A 19 -25.26 2.76 -50.69
CA VAL A 19 -25.44 2.44 -49.26
C VAL A 19 -24.36 1.48 -48.76
N ILE A 20 -24.09 0.39 -49.46
CA ILE A 20 -23.05 -0.57 -49.02
C ILE A 20 -21.66 0.05 -49.03
N ILE A 21 -21.35 0.96 -49.96
CA ILE A 21 -20.08 1.70 -50.00
C ILE A 21 -19.97 2.60 -48.76
N ILE A 22 -21.00 3.39 -48.46
CA ILE A 22 -21.01 4.28 -47.30
C ILE A 22 -20.86 3.48 -46.00
N VAL A 23 -21.61 2.39 -45.84
CA VAL A 23 -21.51 1.50 -44.67
C VAL A 23 -20.11 0.90 -44.55
N GLY A 24 -19.50 0.46 -45.64
CA GLY A 24 -18.12 -0.08 -45.63
C GLY A 24 -17.08 0.94 -45.16
N ILE A 25 -17.19 2.19 -45.62
CA ILE A 25 -16.31 3.28 -45.18
C ILE A 25 -16.50 3.58 -43.69
N LEU A 26 -17.77 3.73 -43.26
CA LEU A 26 -18.10 4.02 -41.86
C LEU A 26 -17.65 2.90 -40.92
N ALA A 27 -17.84 1.64 -41.30
CA ALA A 27 -17.41 0.48 -40.54
C ALA A 27 -15.89 0.50 -40.31
N THR A 28 -15.10 0.83 -41.34
CA THR A 28 -13.63 0.87 -41.23
C THR A 28 -13.17 1.96 -40.26
N VAL A 29 -13.78 3.16 -40.29
CA VAL A 29 -13.47 4.24 -39.35
C VAL A 29 -13.90 3.88 -37.93
N ALA A 30 -15.07 3.26 -37.76
CA ALA A 30 -15.57 2.83 -36.47
C ALA A 30 -14.66 1.81 -35.80
N VAL A 31 -14.19 0.78 -36.53
CA VAL A 31 -13.27 -0.24 -36.01
C VAL A 31 -11.98 0.39 -35.50
N ARG A 32 -11.38 1.33 -36.25
CA ARG A 32 -10.15 2.01 -35.82
C ARG A 32 -10.35 2.81 -34.53
N LYS A 33 -11.46 3.56 -34.43
CA LYS A 33 -11.78 4.33 -33.21
C LYS A 33 -12.06 3.44 -32.00
N LEU A 34 -12.77 2.35 -32.19
CA LEU A 34 -13.04 1.38 -31.13
C LEU A 34 -11.74 0.75 -30.63
N SER A 35 -10.85 0.35 -31.53
CA SER A 35 -9.55 -0.22 -31.16
C SER A 35 -8.74 0.73 -30.27
N THR A 36 -8.63 2.01 -30.64
CA THR A 36 -7.91 2.99 -29.81
C THR A 36 -8.58 3.21 -28.45
N SER A 37 -9.92 3.24 -28.41
CA SER A 37 -10.66 3.41 -27.17
C SER A 37 -10.50 2.22 -26.21
N VAL A 38 -10.47 1.00 -26.74
CA VAL A 38 -10.24 -0.22 -25.95
C VAL A 38 -8.83 -0.21 -25.37
N GLU A 39 -7.82 0.15 -26.17
CA GLU A 39 -6.44 0.21 -25.68
C GLU A 39 -6.25 1.27 -24.57
N THR A 40 -6.85 2.45 -24.71
CA THR A 40 -6.86 3.45 -23.63
C THR A 40 -7.54 2.93 -22.37
N ALA A 41 -8.70 2.28 -22.51
CA ALA A 41 -9.42 1.71 -21.37
C ALA A 41 -8.60 0.61 -20.66
N ARG A 42 -7.91 -0.26 -21.40
CA ARG A 42 -7.02 -1.29 -20.84
C ARG A 42 -5.86 -0.67 -20.07
N TYR A 43 -5.26 0.37 -20.63
CA TYR A 43 -4.15 1.08 -20.01
C TYR A 43 -4.58 1.76 -18.70
N GLU A 44 -5.68 2.51 -18.72
CA GLU A 44 -6.23 3.17 -17.53
C GLU A 44 -6.65 2.17 -16.45
N HIS A 45 -7.29 1.07 -16.84
CA HIS A 45 -7.62 -0.04 -15.94
C HIS A 45 -6.38 -0.63 -15.28
N THR A 46 -5.34 -0.89 -16.07
CA THR A 46 -4.06 -1.44 -15.59
C THR A 46 -3.41 -0.52 -14.57
N LEU A 47 -3.38 0.79 -14.84
CA LEU A 47 -2.82 1.76 -13.88
C LEU A 47 -3.62 1.82 -12.58
N LYS A 48 -4.94 1.80 -12.67
CA LYS A 48 -5.82 1.79 -11.50
C LYS A 48 -5.58 0.56 -10.64
N GLU A 49 -5.50 -0.62 -11.25
CA GLU A 49 -5.25 -1.88 -10.56
C GLU A 49 -3.86 -1.91 -9.93
N MET A 50 -2.82 -1.49 -10.65
CA MET A 50 -1.47 -1.38 -10.08
C MET A 50 -1.40 -0.41 -8.90
N ASN A 51 -2.17 0.68 -8.92
CA ASN A 51 -2.28 1.59 -7.77
C ASN A 51 -2.98 0.90 -6.59
N ALA A 52 -4.08 0.18 -6.83
CA ALA A 52 -4.78 -0.57 -5.79
C ALA A 52 -3.88 -1.64 -5.16
N LEU A 53 -3.11 -2.38 -5.98
CA LEU A 53 -2.12 -3.35 -5.49
C LEU A 53 -1.02 -2.65 -4.68
N ALA A 54 -0.55 -1.49 -5.12
CA ALA A 54 0.46 -0.75 -4.38
C ALA A 54 -0.04 -0.27 -3.01
N GLU A 55 -1.28 0.24 -2.95
CA GLU A 55 -1.95 0.60 -1.71
C GLU A 55 -2.21 -0.63 -0.83
N ALA A 56 -2.58 -1.78 -1.39
CA ALA A 56 -2.77 -3.01 -0.62
C ALA A 56 -1.46 -3.52 0.02
N ILE A 57 -0.32 -3.33 -0.66
CA ILE A 57 0.98 -3.80 -0.15
C ILE A 57 1.58 -2.80 0.85
N ALA A 58 1.67 -1.52 0.49
CA ALA A 58 2.39 -0.50 1.25
C ALA A 58 1.48 0.49 2.01
N GLY A 59 0.15 0.29 1.92
CA GLY A 59 -0.90 1.12 2.49
C GLY A 59 -1.23 2.36 1.66
N ASN A 60 -2.34 3.00 1.99
CA ASN A 60 -2.71 4.30 1.47
C ASN A 60 -1.98 5.43 2.20
N THR A 61 -1.25 6.27 1.46
CA THR A 61 -0.47 7.38 2.01
C THR A 61 -1.29 8.58 2.44
N ASN A 62 -2.60 8.61 2.16
CA ASN A 62 -3.50 9.73 2.42
C ASN A 62 -4.41 9.50 3.63
N LEU A 63 -4.38 8.32 4.24
CA LEU A 63 -5.20 7.99 5.41
C LEU A 63 -4.44 8.34 6.69
N TYR A 64 -4.89 9.39 7.37
CA TYR A 64 -4.35 9.85 8.65
C TYR A 64 -5.46 9.97 9.70
N SER A 65 -5.09 9.67 10.94
CA SER A 65 -5.84 9.99 12.16
C SER A 65 -4.91 10.74 13.10
N GLU A 66 -5.38 11.87 13.62
CA GLU A 66 -4.65 12.67 14.63
C GLU A 66 -3.16 12.94 14.28
N SER A 67 -2.89 13.21 12.99
CA SER A 67 -1.54 13.47 12.43
C SER A 67 -0.64 12.25 12.23
N SER A 68 -1.15 11.04 12.47
CA SER A 68 -0.45 9.77 12.24
C SER A 68 -1.08 9.01 11.08
N ARG A 69 -0.26 8.37 10.24
CA ARG A 69 -0.77 7.52 9.17
C ARG A 69 -1.40 6.27 9.78
N THR A 70 -2.56 5.85 9.30
CA THR A 70 -3.29 4.70 9.89
C THR A 70 -3.20 3.43 9.04
N ASP A 71 -2.90 3.57 7.76
CA ASP A 71 -2.90 2.45 6.82
C ASP A 71 -1.51 2.24 6.21
N PHE A 72 -0.96 1.05 6.42
CA PHE A 72 0.33 0.59 5.93
C PHE A 72 0.25 -0.70 5.10
N GLY A 73 -0.97 -1.18 4.83
CA GLY A 73 -1.23 -2.42 4.09
C GLY A 73 -0.53 -3.64 4.67
N TYR A 74 -0.28 -4.63 3.82
CA TYR A 74 0.37 -5.88 4.21
C TYR A 74 1.73 -5.65 4.93
N VAL A 75 2.54 -4.70 4.47
CA VAL A 75 3.86 -4.41 5.06
C VAL A 75 3.73 -3.95 6.51
N GLY A 76 2.73 -3.10 6.80
CA GLY A 76 2.48 -2.60 8.16
C GLY A 76 2.10 -3.68 9.15
N ASP A 77 1.35 -4.66 8.68
CA ASP A 77 0.79 -5.73 9.51
C ASP A 77 1.78 -6.87 9.70
N VAL A 78 2.44 -7.30 8.62
CA VAL A 78 3.30 -8.48 8.65
C VAL A 78 4.76 -8.10 8.92
N GLY A 79 5.20 -6.90 8.56
CA GLY A 79 6.60 -6.49 8.65
C GLY A 79 7.48 -7.05 7.54
N SER A 80 6.87 -7.54 6.46
CA SER A 80 7.57 -8.04 5.26
C SER A 80 6.81 -7.65 4.01
N LEU A 81 7.47 -7.75 2.85
CA LEU A 81 6.75 -7.78 1.59
C LEU A 81 5.97 -9.10 1.47
N PRO A 82 4.80 -9.10 0.81
CA PRO A 82 4.10 -10.34 0.52
C PRO A 82 4.95 -11.23 -0.39
N PRO A 83 4.92 -12.56 -0.21
CA PRO A 83 5.68 -13.47 -1.09
C PRO A 83 5.12 -13.51 -2.52
N ASN A 84 3.85 -13.16 -2.69
CA ASN A 84 3.13 -13.10 -3.96
C ASN A 84 1.82 -12.31 -3.75
N LEU A 85 1.12 -12.00 -4.84
CA LEU A 85 -0.13 -11.24 -4.76
C LEU A 85 -1.27 -12.01 -4.05
N ASP A 86 -1.23 -13.35 -3.98
CA ASP A 86 -2.25 -14.14 -3.26
C ASP A 86 -2.27 -13.86 -1.74
N ALA A 87 -1.13 -13.45 -1.18
CA ALA A 87 -1.02 -13.07 0.23
C ALA A 87 -1.82 -11.79 0.57
N LEU A 88 -2.23 -11.02 -0.44
CA LEU A 88 -3.10 -9.86 -0.26
C LEU A 88 -4.57 -10.23 -0.01
N VAL A 89 -4.97 -11.43 -0.41
CA VAL A 89 -6.36 -11.91 -0.30
C VAL A 89 -6.49 -13.02 0.75
N THR A 90 -5.44 -13.83 0.90
CA THR A 90 -5.49 -15.03 1.74
C THR A 90 -4.30 -15.09 2.69
N ASN A 91 -4.57 -15.40 3.95
CA ASN A 91 -3.55 -15.65 4.95
C ASN A 91 -3.04 -17.11 4.89
N ALA A 92 -2.40 -17.49 3.79
CA ALA A 92 -1.87 -18.84 3.62
C ALA A 92 -0.74 -19.15 4.63
N GLY A 93 -0.02 -18.13 5.10
CA GLY A 93 1.04 -18.24 6.10
C GLY A 93 0.54 -18.47 7.53
N GLY A 94 -0.76 -18.27 7.79
CA GLY A 94 -1.32 -18.36 9.15
C GLY A 94 -0.79 -17.27 10.08
N TYR A 95 -0.42 -16.12 9.53
CA TYR A 95 0.16 -15.00 10.26
C TYR A 95 -0.87 -14.37 11.18
N SER A 96 -0.54 -14.27 12.47
CA SER A 96 -1.42 -13.68 13.49
C SER A 96 -1.61 -12.19 13.32
N THR A 97 -0.63 -11.51 12.72
CA THR A 97 -0.64 -10.06 12.53
C THR A 97 -1.32 -9.64 11.22
N TRP A 98 -1.63 -10.58 10.32
CA TRP A 98 -2.31 -10.29 9.05
C TRP A 98 -3.73 -9.80 9.29
N ASP A 99 -4.05 -8.59 8.81
CA ASP A 99 -5.36 -7.93 8.93
C ASP A 99 -6.02 -7.70 7.56
N GLY A 100 -5.75 -8.60 6.62
CA GLY A 100 -6.41 -8.59 5.31
C GLY A 100 -7.84 -9.14 5.34
N PRO A 101 -8.48 -9.31 4.16
CA PRO A 101 -7.91 -9.12 2.83
C PRO A 101 -7.71 -7.64 2.48
N TYR A 102 -6.56 -7.32 1.89
CA TYR A 102 -6.15 -5.97 1.51
C TYR A 102 -6.71 -5.53 0.15
N ILE A 103 -7.12 -6.49 -0.68
CA ILE A 103 -7.76 -6.24 -1.96
C ILE A 103 -9.03 -7.07 -2.10
N ASN A 104 -10.02 -6.50 -2.77
CA ASN A 104 -11.23 -7.23 -3.11
C ASN A 104 -10.94 -8.16 -4.31
N ARG A 105 -11.05 -9.47 -4.07
CA ARG A 105 -10.83 -10.51 -5.07
C ARG A 105 -11.83 -10.53 -6.23
N GLY A 106 -12.92 -9.77 -6.16
CA GLY A 106 -13.95 -9.77 -7.20
C GLY A 106 -14.63 -11.14 -7.40
N ILE A 107 -15.19 -11.32 -8.60
CA ILE A 107 -15.85 -12.57 -9.01
C ILE A 107 -14.82 -13.57 -9.55
N ASP A 108 -13.82 -13.07 -10.29
CA ASP A 108 -12.72 -13.88 -10.81
C ASP A 108 -11.53 -13.85 -9.83
N LEU A 109 -11.19 -15.04 -9.34
CA LEU A 109 -10.14 -15.26 -8.33
C LEU A 109 -8.74 -14.85 -8.77
N ASN A 110 -8.52 -14.53 -10.04
CA ASN A 110 -7.22 -14.13 -10.56
C ASN A 110 -7.22 -12.75 -11.23
N GLU A 111 -8.33 -12.02 -11.22
CA GLU A 111 -8.46 -10.72 -11.90
C GLU A 111 -7.38 -9.72 -11.46
N PHE A 112 -7.15 -9.63 -10.14
CA PHE A 112 -6.14 -8.75 -9.53
C PHE A 112 -4.68 -9.11 -9.87
N LYS A 113 -4.44 -10.27 -10.50
CA LYS A 113 -3.10 -10.72 -10.91
C LYS A 113 -2.78 -10.38 -12.36
N THR A 114 -3.77 -9.91 -13.13
CA THR A 114 -3.64 -9.67 -14.56
C THR A 114 -3.90 -8.22 -14.93
N ASP A 115 -3.21 -7.74 -15.96
CA ASP A 115 -3.44 -6.43 -16.54
C ASP A 115 -4.64 -6.39 -17.50
N GLY A 116 -4.92 -5.22 -18.09
CA GLY A 116 -6.02 -5.03 -19.04
C GLY A 116 -5.94 -5.86 -20.33
N TRP A 117 -4.80 -6.52 -20.59
CA TRP A 117 -4.59 -7.43 -21.71
C TRP A 117 -4.64 -8.91 -21.27
N ASN A 118 -5.03 -9.18 -20.02
CA ASN A 118 -5.04 -10.51 -19.39
C ASN A 118 -3.64 -11.14 -19.29
N VAL A 119 -2.59 -10.31 -19.18
CA VAL A 119 -1.22 -10.78 -18.94
C VAL A 119 -0.92 -10.63 -17.46
N LEU A 120 -0.29 -11.64 -16.85
CA LEU A 120 0.04 -11.59 -15.43
C LEU A 120 1.03 -10.46 -15.12
N TYR A 121 0.78 -9.76 -14.01
CA TYR A 121 1.75 -8.84 -13.44
C TYR A 121 3.01 -9.59 -13.02
N THR A 122 4.18 -8.99 -13.28
CA THR A 122 5.43 -9.40 -12.64
C THR A 122 5.57 -8.61 -11.35
N TYR A 123 5.60 -9.31 -10.22
CA TYR A 123 5.82 -8.74 -8.91
C TYR A 123 7.17 -9.21 -8.36
N SER A 124 8.06 -8.27 -8.06
CA SER A 124 9.38 -8.55 -7.48
C SER A 124 9.76 -7.40 -6.56
N ASP A 125 10.14 -7.74 -5.32
CA ASP A 125 10.59 -6.76 -4.33
C ASP A 125 9.59 -5.61 -4.15
N SER A 126 10.02 -4.39 -4.48
CA SER A 126 9.22 -3.17 -4.40
C SER A 126 8.63 -2.73 -5.75
N LEU A 127 8.49 -3.61 -6.73
CA LEU A 127 8.02 -3.30 -8.09
C LEU A 127 6.90 -4.24 -8.55
N ILE A 128 5.85 -3.65 -9.11
CA ILE A 128 4.84 -4.32 -9.94
C ILE A 128 5.02 -3.85 -11.38
N ARG A 129 5.04 -4.79 -12.33
CA ARG A 129 5.20 -4.51 -13.76
C ARG A 129 4.11 -5.17 -14.60
N SER A 130 3.50 -4.43 -15.51
CA SER A 130 2.68 -4.94 -16.62
C SER A 130 3.47 -4.90 -17.93
N THR A 131 3.27 -5.90 -18.77
CA THR A 131 3.87 -6.00 -20.11
C THR A 131 2.84 -6.18 -21.22
N GLY A 132 1.54 -6.26 -20.89
CA GLY A 132 0.47 -6.55 -21.85
C GLY A 132 0.30 -5.51 -22.96
N SER A 133 0.68 -4.26 -22.71
CA SER A 133 0.65 -3.18 -23.71
C SER A 133 1.71 -3.32 -24.82
N GLY A 134 2.66 -4.23 -24.67
CA GLY A 134 3.88 -4.32 -25.50
C GLY A 134 5.01 -3.39 -25.05
N SER A 135 4.78 -2.54 -24.04
CA SER A 135 5.78 -1.78 -23.31
C SER A 135 5.63 -2.00 -21.80
N ASN A 136 6.71 -1.81 -21.05
CA ASN A 136 6.66 -1.95 -19.60
C ASN A 136 5.92 -0.78 -18.96
N ILE A 137 4.95 -1.10 -18.10
CA ILE A 137 4.30 -0.16 -17.20
C ILE A 137 4.70 -0.55 -15.78
N ASP A 138 5.42 0.33 -15.11
CA ASP A 138 6.05 0.06 -13.81
C ASP A 138 5.37 0.85 -12.71
N LYS A 139 5.09 0.18 -11.60
CA LYS A 139 4.61 0.78 -10.35
C LYS A 139 5.56 0.40 -9.23
N LEU A 140 6.32 1.39 -8.76
CA LEU A 140 7.14 1.23 -7.56
C LEU A 140 6.26 1.39 -6.32
N LEU A 141 6.46 0.50 -5.36
CA LEU A 141 5.88 0.54 -4.02
C LEU A 141 6.64 1.52 -3.12
N ALA A 142 7.96 1.52 -3.25
CA ALA A 142 8.90 2.40 -2.56
C ALA A 142 10.19 2.52 -3.36
N THR A 143 11.11 3.39 -2.93
CA THR A 143 12.43 3.57 -3.53
C THR A 143 13.31 2.32 -3.41
N SER A 144 13.07 1.48 -2.41
CA SER A 144 13.71 0.17 -2.22
C SER A 144 12.94 -0.66 -1.20
N THR A 145 13.25 -1.96 -1.11
CA THR A 145 12.77 -2.83 -0.01
C THR A 145 13.21 -2.30 1.36
N ALA A 146 14.43 -1.74 1.47
CA ALA A 146 14.93 -1.17 2.72
C ALA A 146 14.13 0.06 3.17
N ALA A 147 13.62 0.86 2.23
CA ALA A 147 12.73 1.98 2.56
C ALA A 147 11.43 1.51 3.22
N LEU A 148 10.96 0.29 2.94
CA LEU A 148 9.79 -0.28 3.59
C LEU A 148 10.13 -1.00 4.89
N LEU A 149 11.27 -1.71 4.95
CA LEU A 149 11.53 -2.68 6.02
C LEU A 149 12.63 -2.27 7.01
N SER A 150 13.41 -1.23 6.71
CA SER A 150 14.60 -0.88 7.47
C SER A 150 14.66 0.62 7.78
N ASN A 151 13.71 1.07 8.60
CA ASN A 151 13.64 2.45 9.08
C ASN A 151 14.25 2.58 10.49
N THR A 152 14.34 3.83 10.96
CA THR A 152 14.88 4.16 12.28
C THR A 152 13.84 4.86 13.13
N VAL A 153 13.79 4.50 14.41
CA VAL A 153 13.02 5.17 15.46
C VAL A 153 14.01 5.66 16.52
N ASP A 154 14.20 6.97 16.55
CA ASP A 154 15.06 7.66 17.50
C ASP A 154 14.22 8.51 18.45
N GLY A 155 14.79 8.78 19.62
CA GLY A 155 14.17 9.71 20.53
C GLY A 155 15.03 10.03 21.72
N TYR A 156 14.42 10.77 22.64
CA TYR A 156 14.98 11.05 23.95
C TYR A 156 13.89 10.98 25.02
N ILE A 157 14.33 10.70 26.24
CA ILE A 157 13.48 10.58 27.42
C ILE A 157 13.93 11.60 28.46
N VAL A 158 12.95 12.30 29.02
CA VAL A 158 13.08 13.21 30.16
C VAL A 158 12.00 12.91 31.20
N ASP A 159 12.16 13.42 32.41
CA ASP A 159 11.13 13.39 33.46
C ASP A 159 10.16 14.58 33.34
N ALA A 160 9.32 14.77 34.36
CA ALA A 160 8.36 15.86 34.42
C ALA A 160 8.99 17.28 34.49
N ASP A 161 10.26 17.40 34.91
CA ASP A 161 11.01 18.66 35.06
C ASP A 161 11.98 18.90 33.89
N ASP A 162 11.84 18.14 32.80
CA ASP A 162 12.72 18.15 31.62
C ASP A 162 14.19 17.77 31.93
N GLU A 163 14.43 17.05 33.02
CA GLU A 163 15.76 16.55 33.38
C GLU A 163 16.05 15.21 32.69
N MET A 164 17.33 14.95 32.44
CA MET A 164 17.80 13.71 31.80
C MET A 164 18.11 12.64 32.87
N PRO A 165 17.92 11.34 32.58
CA PRO A 165 18.12 10.26 33.55
C PRO A 165 19.51 10.20 34.20
N GLY A 166 20.53 10.74 33.55
CA GLY A 166 21.90 10.73 34.03
C GLY A 166 22.46 9.31 34.20
N ALA A 167 23.56 9.21 34.94
CA ALA A 167 24.23 7.92 35.17
C ALA A 167 23.54 7.05 36.24
N VAL A 168 22.61 7.63 37.01
CA VAL A 168 21.95 6.96 38.13
C VAL A 168 20.65 6.27 37.70
N TYR A 169 19.92 6.83 36.74
CA TYR A 169 18.60 6.33 36.35
C TYR A 169 18.51 5.81 34.90
N SER A 170 19.57 5.97 34.09
CA SER A 170 19.56 5.45 32.70
C SER A 170 19.46 3.93 32.61
N ASP A 171 19.96 3.19 33.61
CA ASP A 171 19.79 1.73 33.72
C ASP A 171 18.46 1.32 34.40
N SER A 172 17.76 2.27 35.01
CA SER A 172 16.45 2.10 35.65
C SER A 172 15.29 2.25 34.66
N LEU A 173 15.59 2.64 33.42
CA LEU A 173 14.63 2.79 32.33
C LEU A 173 14.86 1.71 31.27
N GLU A 174 13.78 1.05 30.84
CA GLU A 174 13.81 0.11 29.73
C GLU A 174 12.80 0.53 28.67
N ILE A 175 13.25 0.62 27.43
CA ILE A 175 12.45 1.07 26.29
C ILE A 175 12.18 -0.15 25.42
N HIS A 176 10.91 -0.49 25.23
CA HIS A 176 10.45 -1.62 24.44
C HIS A 176 9.77 -1.12 23.17
N LEU A 177 10.32 -1.44 22.01
CA LEU A 177 9.65 -1.22 20.73
C LEU A 177 9.12 -2.56 20.21
N THR A 178 7.79 -2.68 20.14
CA THR A 178 7.11 -3.86 19.61
C THR A 178 6.61 -3.60 18.19
N TYR A 179 6.99 -4.49 17.28
CA TYR A 179 6.70 -4.41 15.85
C TYR A 179 6.56 -5.80 15.22
N PRO A 180 5.92 -5.92 14.03
CA PRO A 180 5.84 -7.19 13.31
C PRO A 180 7.22 -7.74 12.92
N ASP A 181 7.41 -9.04 13.04
CA ASP A 181 8.69 -9.70 12.85
C ASP A 181 8.99 -10.13 11.40
N GLY A 182 8.07 -9.89 10.48
CA GLY A 182 8.18 -10.32 9.08
C GLY A 182 7.79 -11.78 8.83
N VAL A 183 7.44 -12.54 9.86
CA VAL A 183 7.06 -13.96 9.78
C VAL A 183 5.68 -14.23 10.40
N GLY A 184 4.91 -13.17 10.66
CA GLY A 184 3.51 -13.24 11.06
C GLY A 184 3.24 -13.23 12.57
N SER A 185 4.22 -12.79 13.35
CA SER A 185 4.08 -12.49 14.77
C SER A 185 4.64 -11.09 15.05
N THR A 186 4.58 -10.66 16.30
CA THR A 186 5.30 -9.48 16.77
C THR A 186 6.58 -9.88 17.50
N THR A 187 7.56 -8.99 17.46
CA THR A 187 8.79 -9.05 18.25
C THR A 187 8.96 -7.74 19.02
N THR A 188 9.73 -7.79 20.11
CA THR A 188 10.02 -6.63 20.96
C THR A 188 11.53 -6.44 21.07
N SER A 189 12.01 -5.30 20.59
CA SER A 189 13.38 -4.86 20.85
C SER A 189 13.43 -4.03 22.13
N MET A 190 14.46 -4.26 22.95
CA MET A 190 14.61 -3.60 24.25
C MET A 190 15.97 -2.90 24.33
N ILE A 191 15.97 -1.64 24.78
CA ILE A 191 17.19 -0.86 25.01
C ILE A 191 17.05 0.01 26.27
N ASN A 192 18.16 0.26 26.94
CA ASN A 192 18.24 1.34 27.94
C ASN A 192 18.61 2.66 27.23
N PRO A 193 18.05 3.81 27.64
CA PRO A 193 18.48 5.10 27.12
C PRO A 193 19.95 5.38 27.51
N THR A 194 20.58 6.28 26.77
CA THR A 194 21.85 6.88 27.17
C THR A 194 21.67 7.75 28.42
N ILE A 195 22.78 8.17 29.05
CA ILE A 195 22.75 9.11 30.18
C ILE A 195 22.09 10.47 29.83
N GLN A 196 21.98 10.79 28.54
CA GLN A 196 21.30 11.99 28.03
C GLN A 196 19.85 11.71 27.62
N GLY A 197 19.30 10.54 27.99
CA GLY A 197 17.94 10.11 27.64
C GLY A 197 17.78 9.60 26.22
N GLY A 198 18.80 9.75 25.35
CA GLY A 198 18.72 9.38 23.93
C GLY A 198 18.64 7.86 23.69
N PHE A 199 17.88 7.44 22.68
CA PHE A 199 17.72 6.04 22.28
C PHE A 199 17.53 5.90 20.76
N SER A 200 17.81 4.70 20.21
CA SER A 200 17.71 4.43 18.78
C SER A 200 17.37 2.95 18.51
N PHE A 201 16.34 2.73 17.69
CA PHE A 201 16.01 1.44 17.10
C PHE A 201 16.18 1.49 15.59
N VAL A 202 16.86 0.49 15.03
CA VAL A 202 17.13 0.38 13.59
C VAL A 202 16.53 -0.90 13.02
N GLY A 203 16.24 -0.91 11.71
CA GLY A 203 15.68 -2.08 11.05
C GLY A 203 14.18 -2.24 11.31
N ILE A 204 13.48 -1.12 11.50
CA ILE A 204 12.05 -1.13 11.86
C ILE A 204 11.20 -1.09 10.58
N PRO A 205 10.26 -2.02 10.40
CA PRO A 205 9.36 -1.99 9.25
C PRO A 205 8.39 -0.80 9.33
N ALA A 206 8.04 -0.28 8.16
CA ALA A 206 7.01 0.75 8.03
C ALA A 206 5.68 0.19 8.55
N GLY A 207 5.00 0.95 9.40
CA GLY A 207 3.85 0.46 10.15
C GLY A 207 3.58 1.27 11.40
N ASN A 208 2.46 0.97 12.06
CA ASN A 208 2.15 1.52 13.37
C ASN A 208 2.67 0.58 14.46
N GLN A 209 3.70 1.04 15.16
CA GLN A 209 4.40 0.28 16.19
C GLN A 209 4.00 0.75 17.59
N THR A 210 4.23 -0.11 18.59
CA THR A 210 3.98 0.23 19.98
C THR A 210 5.30 0.41 20.71
N LEU A 211 5.54 1.61 21.23
CA LEU A 211 6.67 1.92 22.09
C LEU A 211 6.20 1.93 23.55
N ARG A 212 6.88 1.21 24.42
CA ARG A 212 6.64 1.26 25.87
C ARG A 212 7.91 1.70 26.56
N VAL A 213 7.77 2.50 27.58
CA VAL A 213 8.88 2.84 28.47
C VAL A 213 8.50 2.37 29.86
N VAL A 214 9.35 1.55 30.44
CA VAL A 214 9.18 0.95 31.76
C VAL A 214 10.19 1.57 32.70
N TYR A 215 9.71 2.15 33.78
CA TYR A 215 10.52 2.49 34.94
C TYR A 215 10.60 1.27 35.85
N LEU A 216 11.76 0.62 35.86
CA LEU A 216 11.97 -0.70 36.47
C LEU A 216 11.72 -0.73 37.99
N PRO A 217 12.11 0.29 38.79
CA PRO A 217 11.94 0.23 40.25
C PRO A 217 10.48 0.07 40.68
N ASP A 218 9.55 0.77 40.02
CA ASP A 218 8.13 0.75 40.37
C ASP A 218 7.26 -0.05 39.38
N ASN A 219 7.86 -0.59 38.32
CA ASN A 219 7.17 -1.18 37.17
C ASN A 219 6.14 -0.24 36.52
N ASP A 220 6.38 1.07 36.60
CA ASP A 220 5.51 2.05 35.96
C ASP A 220 5.76 2.03 34.45
N THR A 221 4.69 1.96 33.65
CA THR A 221 4.78 1.76 32.20
C THR A 221 3.97 2.81 31.46
N THR A 222 4.65 3.59 30.63
CA THR A 222 3.99 4.50 29.68
C THR A 222 4.04 3.90 28.28
N THR A 223 2.93 4.00 27.53
CA THR A 223 2.81 3.44 26.17
C THR A 223 2.50 4.53 25.15
N PHE A 224 3.17 4.47 24.01
CA PHE A 224 3.04 5.39 22.89
C PHE A 224 2.86 4.62 21.58
N SER A 225 2.06 5.17 20.68
CA SER A 225 1.96 4.70 19.30
C SER A 225 2.97 5.43 18.43
N VAL A 226 3.70 4.69 17.59
CA VAL A 226 4.74 5.22 16.72
C VAL A 226 4.45 4.86 15.28
N SER A 227 4.11 5.86 14.46
CA SER A 227 3.93 5.67 13.02
C SER A 227 5.25 5.79 12.29
N VAL A 228 5.73 4.68 11.75
CA VAL A 228 6.96 4.61 10.95
C VAL A 228 6.59 4.64 9.47
N THR A 229 6.83 5.77 8.80
CA THR A 229 6.63 5.88 7.35
C THR A 229 7.80 5.28 6.57
N PRO A 230 7.62 4.95 5.28
CA PRO A 230 8.73 4.46 4.47
C PRO A 230 9.87 5.50 4.36
N GLN A 231 11.11 5.03 4.48
CA GLN A 231 12.32 5.85 4.52
C GLN A 231 12.33 6.86 5.69
N ALA A 232 11.66 6.51 6.80
CA ALA A 232 11.56 7.40 7.95
C ALA A 232 12.80 7.34 8.86
N ASP A 233 13.11 8.52 9.40
CA ASP A 233 13.87 8.69 10.63
C ASP A 233 12.92 9.36 11.64
N VAL A 234 12.21 8.54 12.41
CA VAL A 234 11.18 9.01 13.33
C VAL A 234 11.85 9.57 14.58
N LYS A 235 11.50 10.80 14.98
CA LYS A 235 11.99 11.43 16.21
C LYS A 235 10.86 11.56 17.22
N ILE A 236 11.05 11.05 18.43
CA ILE A 236 10.06 11.11 19.51
C ILE A 236 10.71 11.70 20.77
N ALA A 237 9.95 12.58 21.43
CA ALA A 237 10.26 13.06 22.77
C ALA A 237 9.30 12.40 23.74
N ILE A 238 9.84 11.82 24.82
CA ILE A 238 9.06 11.16 25.87
C ILE A 238 9.31 11.89 27.17
N THR A 239 8.23 12.35 27.80
CA THR A 239 8.25 13.00 29.11
C THR A 239 7.49 12.09 30.07
N PHE A 240 8.14 11.64 31.14
CA PHE A 240 7.44 10.92 32.20
C PHE A 240 6.51 11.87 32.96
N PRO A 241 5.30 11.40 33.36
CA PRO A 241 4.35 12.24 34.08
C PRO A 241 4.78 12.51 35.54
N ALA A 242 5.70 11.70 36.06
CA ALA A 242 6.26 11.86 37.39
C ALA A 242 7.68 12.43 37.30
N ASP A 243 8.01 13.22 38.32
CA ASP A 243 9.39 13.51 38.68
C ASP A 243 10.00 12.22 39.25
N LEU A 244 10.87 11.59 38.46
CA LEU A 244 11.43 10.27 38.75
C LEU A 244 12.88 10.34 39.23
N TRP A 245 13.58 11.47 39.05
CA TRP A 245 15.00 11.60 39.42
C TRP A 245 15.44 12.95 39.95
#